data_AF-A0AAD8EJR0-F1
#
_entry.id   AF-A0AAD8EJR0-F1
#
_cell.length_a   1.000
_cell.length_b   1.000
_cell.length_c   1.000
_cell.angle_alpha   90.00
_cell.angle_beta   90.00
_cell.angle_gamma   90.00
#
_symmetry.space_group_name_H-M   'P 1'
#
loop_
_entity.id
_entity.type
_entity.pdbx_description
1 polymer ?
#
loop_
_entity_poly.entity_id
_entity_poly.type
_entity_poly.pdbx_seq_one_letter_code
_entity_poly.pdbx_strand_id
1 'polypeptide(L)'
;MRFRFCGDLDCPDWILAEINTLTRMTSVKMKLVCQQVVKSLLGESMDCEKITKLTADAKFESGEVKACVAALLFILSTSARHGVDGDTLNNELQQLGLPREHATALCRVYSDNANVISNTLRSQSLRLSRLKDVQWRMDTVLMDGNTMVPELRLGLQTVEPSSGSVQNVQLNVDASQLHILLADLKRAASIMEPL
;
A
#
# COMPACT_ATOMS: atom_id res chain seq x y z
N MET A 1 2.18 -16.08 19.72
CA MET A 1 2.17 -17.04 18.60
C MET A 1 2.34 -16.22 17.34
N ARG A 2 3.28 -16.59 16.47
CA ARG A 2 3.58 -15.82 15.24
C ARG A 2 2.57 -16.15 14.15
N PHE A 3 1.98 -15.13 13.54
CA PHE A 3 1.00 -15.27 12.48
C PHE A 3 1.54 -14.71 11.17
N ARG A 4 1.40 -15.45 10.07
CA ARG A 4 1.85 -15.01 8.75
C ARG A 4 1.06 -13.81 8.26
N PHE A 5 -0.24 -13.71 8.59
CA PHE A 5 -0.99 -12.50 8.21
C PHE A 5 -0.46 -11.23 8.89
N CYS A 6 0.18 -11.37 10.07
CA CYS A 6 0.89 -10.29 10.76
C CYS A 6 2.36 -10.13 10.32
N GLY A 7 2.84 -10.87 9.32
CA GLY A 7 4.25 -10.82 8.89
C GLY A 7 5.19 -11.54 9.85
N ASP A 8 4.77 -12.71 10.35
CA ASP A 8 5.49 -13.52 11.35
C ASP A 8 5.67 -12.83 12.72
N LEU A 9 4.84 -11.84 13.00
CA LEU A 9 4.74 -11.16 14.29
C LEU A 9 3.56 -11.70 15.12
N ASP A 10 3.55 -11.35 16.41
CA ASP A 10 2.41 -11.60 17.27
C ASP A 10 1.22 -10.72 16.86
N CYS A 11 0.00 -11.27 17.02
CA CYS A 11 -1.23 -10.54 16.74
C CYS A 11 -1.42 -9.40 17.77
N PRO A 12 -1.73 -8.16 17.34
CA PRO A 12 -1.96 -7.06 18.27
C PRO A 12 -3.10 -7.33 19.25
N ASP A 13 -2.95 -6.92 20.51
CA ASP A 13 -3.94 -7.17 21.58
C ASP A 13 -5.33 -6.61 21.26
N TRP A 14 -5.40 -5.47 20.57
CA TRP A 14 -6.67 -4.89 20.16
C TRP A 14 -7.41 -5.76 19.12
N ILE A 15 -6.68 -6.46 18.23
CA ILE A 15 -7.31 -7.43 17.30
C ILE A 15 -7.86 -8.60 18.09
N LEU A 16 -7.10 -9.13 19.04
CA LEU A 16 -7.53 -10.24 19.89
C LEU A 16 -8.82 -9.91 20.66
N ALA A 17 -8.94 -8.71 21.19
CA ALA A 17 -10.17 -8.24 21.81
C ALA A 17 -11.35 -8.22 20.82
N GLU A 18 -11.13 -7.74 19.60
CA GLU A 18 -12.16 -7.66 18.56
C GLU A 18 -12.55 -9.01 17.95
N ILE A 19 -11.70 -10.04 18.03
CA ILE A 19 -12.08 -11.40 17.60
C ILE A 19 -13.35 -11.85 18.31
N ASN A 20 -13.45 -11.62 19.62
CA ASN A 20 -14.63 -11.99 20.39
C ASN A 20 -15.87 -11.21 19.93
N THR A 21 -15.72 -9.91 19.67
CA THR A 21 -16.77 -9.04 19.12
C THR A 21 -17.26 -9.56 17.77
N LEU A 22 -16.36 -9.95 16.86
CA LEU A 22 -16.69 -10.50 15.55
C LEU A 22 -17.51 -11.80 15.63
N THR A 23 -17.34 -12.61 16.68
CA THR A 23 -18.12 -13.86 16.83
C THR A 23 -19.60 -13.62 17.13
N ARG A 24 -19.98 -12.44 17.64
CA ARG A 24 -21.37 -12.10 17.99
C ARG A 24 -22.29 -11.93 16.78
N MET A 25 -21.74 -11.67 15.59
CA MET A 25 -22.52 -11.58 14.35
C MET A 25 -22.54 -12.93 13.62
N THR A 26 -23.47 -13.13 12.69
CA THR A 26 -23.52 -14.36 11.89
C THR A 26 -22.44 -14.37 10.80
N SER A 27 -22.03 -15.57 10.37
CA SER A 27 -21.05 -15.75 9.28
C SER A 27 -21.48 -15.06 7.97
N VAL A 28 -22.77 -15.03 7.68
CA VAL A 28 -23.36 -14.32 6.52
C VAL A 28 -23.15 -12.81 6.63
N LYS A 29 -23.39 -12.23 7.81
CA LYS A 29 -23.21 -10.79 8.04
C LYS A 29 -21.74 -10.42 8.00
N MET A 30 -20.87 -11.23 8.59
CA MET A 30 -19.43 -11.05 8.52
C MET A 30 -18.96 -11.01 7.06
N LYS A 31 -19.47 -11.90 6.20
CA LYS A 31 -19.19 -11.87 4.75
C LYS A 31 -19.60 -10.53 4.12
N LEU A 32 -20.80 -10.04 4.41
CA LEU A 32 -21.30 -8.77 3.85
C LEU A 32 -20.49 -7.56 4.32
N VAL A 33 -20.10 -7.54 5.60
CA VAL A 33 -19.23 -6.48 6.13
C VAL A 33 -17.85 -6.57 5.49
N CYS A 34 -17.26 -7.76 5.37
CA CYS A 34 -15.98 -7.96 4.65
C CYS A 34 -16.05 -7.41 3.22
N GLN A 35 -17.15 -7.64 2.49
CA GLN A 35 -17.31 -7.08 1.15
C GLN A 35 -17.32 -5.55 1.13
N GLN A 36 -17.92 -4.89 2.12
CA GLN A 36 -17.85 -3.42 2.24
C GLN A 36 -16.44 -2.94 2.60
N VAL A 37 -15.72 -3.67 3.44
CA VAL A 37 -14.33 -3.36 3.80
C VAL A 37 -13.40 -3.52 2.58
N VAL A 38 -13.61 -4.55 1.76
CA VAL A 38 -12.88 -4.71 0.50
C VAL A 38 -13.14 -3.52 -0.43
N LYS A 39 -14.38 -3.06 -0.57
CA LYS A 39 -14.67 -1.84 -1.35
C LYS A 39 -13.89 -0.62 -0.86
N SER A 40 -13.83 -0.44 0.46
CA SER A 40 -13.01 0.61 1.08
C SER A 40 -11.52 0.47 0.72
N LEU A 41 -10.97 -0.75 0.75
CA LEU A 41 -9.58 -1.03 0.34
C LEU A 41 -9.32 -0.74 -1.14
N LEU A 42 -10.33 -0.89 -1.99
CA LEU A 42 -10.25 -0.60 -3.42
C LEU A 42 -10.45 0.90 -3.73
N GLY A 43 -10.65 1.74 -2.72
CA GLY A 43 -10.88 3.19 -2.90
C GLY A 43 -12.32 3.57 -3.25
N GLU A 44 -13.27 2.62 -3.16
CA GLU A 44 -14.69 2.92 -3.29
C GLU A 44 -15.27 3.46 -1.96
N SER A 45 -16.32 4.27 -2.04
CA SER A 45 -17.01 4.77 -0.85
C SER A 45 -17.65 3.62 -0.06
N MET A 46 -17.20 3.44 1.18
CA MET A 46 -17.79 2.50 2.12
C MET A 46 -19.13 3.02 2.66
N ASP A 47 -20.18 2.20 2.59
CA ASP A 47 -21.50 2.56 3.09
C ASP A 47 -21.61 2.23 4.59
N CYS A 48 -21.25 3.21 5.42
CA CYS A 48 -21.29 3.10 6.87
C CYS A 48 -22.71 2.85 7.42
N GLU A 49 -23.76 3.35 6.75
CA GLU A 49 -25.14 3.10 7.15
C GLU A 49 -25.52 1.64 6.95
N LYS A 50 -25.12 1.04 5.81
CA LYS A 50 -25.32 -0.39 5.56
C LYS A 50 -24.59 -1.24 6.58
N ILE A 51 -23.34 -0.92 6.91
CA ILE A 51 -22.59 -1.68 7.93
C ILE A 51 -23.31 -1.62 9.27
N THR A 52 -23.73 -0.42 9.70
CA THR A 52 -24.45 -0.23 10.96
C THR A 52 -25.76 -1.03 11.01
N LYS A 53 -26.51 -1.07 9.90
CA LYS A 53 -27.72 -1.90 9.77
C LYS A 53 -27.41 -3.40 9.84
N LEU A 54 -26.33 -3.85 9.21
CA LEU A 54 -25.93 -5.26 9.23
C LEU A 54 -25.49 -5.69 10.65
N THR A 55 -24.85 -4.81 11.40
CA THR A 55 -24.40 -5.07 12.78
C THR A 55 -25.46 -4.79 13.84
N ALA A 56 -26.63 -4.24 13.46
CA ALA A 56 -27.70 -3.90 14.41
C ALA A 56 -28.23 -5.14 15.17
N ASP A 57 -28.47 -6.26 14.50
CA ASP A 57 -28.96 -7.48 15.19
C ASP A 57 -27.91 -8.08 16.13
N ALA A 58 -26.63 -7.76 15.94
CA ALA A 58 -25.57 -8.17 16.86
C ALA A 58 -25.50 -7.28 18.10
N LYS A 59 -26.30 -6.21 18.19
CA LYS A 59 -26.31 -5.18 19.24
C LYS A 59 -24.98 -4.43 19.35
N PHE A 60 -24.37 -4.07 18.23
CA PHE A 60 -23.10 -3.34 18.25
C PHE A 60 -23.31 -1.87 18.60
N GLU A 61 -22.47 -1.34 19.48
CA GLU A 61 -22.35 0.11 19.67
C GLU A 61 -21.58 0.76 18.52
N SER A 62 -21.71 2.08 18.34
CA SER A 62 -20.98 2.82 17.30
C SER A 62 -19.45 2.63 17.40
N GLY A 63 -18.92 2.45 18.61
CA GLY A 63 -17.52 2.08 18.83
C GLY A 63 -17.17 0.68 18.32
N GLU A 64 -17.98 -0.32 18.67
CA GLU A 64 -17.78 -1.72 18.25
C GLU A 64 -17.92 -1.90 16.72
N VAL A 65 -18.81 -1.14 16.07
CA VAL A 65 -18.92 -1.15 14.60
C VAL A 65 -17.61 -0.68 13.96
N LYS A 66 -17.04 0.43 14.45
CA LYS A 66 -15.76 0.95 13.94
C LYS A 66 -14.61 0.01 14.22
N ALA A 67 -14.57 -0.58 15.42
CA ALA A 67 -13.52 -1.53 15.80
C ALA A 67 -13.59 -2.81 14.97
N CYS A 68 -14.80 -3.34 14.73
CA CYS A 68 -15.04 -4.45 13.82
C CYS A 68 -14.53 -4.14 12.39
N VAL A 69 -14.89 -2.97 11.84
CA VAL A 69 -14.43 -2.56 10.51
C VAL A 69 -12.91 -2.44 10.48
N ALA A 70 -12.31 -1.84 11.51
CA ALA A 70 -10.85 -1.71 11.62
C ALA A 70 -10.14 -3.06 11.73
N ALA A 71 -10.70 -4.01 12.49
CA ALA A 71 -10.16 -5.36 12.62
C ALA A 71 -10.20 -6.11 11.28
N LEU A 72 -11.33 -6.07 10.58
CA LEU A 72 -11.45 -6.69 9.25
C LEU A 72 -10.53 -6.03 8.23
N LEU A 73 -10.42 -4.69 8.27
CA LEU A 73 -9.52 -3.93 7.40
C LEU A 73 -8.07 -4.34 7.66
N PHE A 74 -7.68 -4.44 8.93
CA PHE A 74 -6.34 -4.86 9.32
C PHE A 74 -6.05 -6.28 8.84
N ILE A 75 -6.93 -7.24 9.13
CA ILE A 75 -6.77 -8.65 8.70
C ILE A 75 -6.62 -8.73 7.18
N LEU A 76 -7.54 -8.14 6.41
CA LEU A 76 -7.52 -8.22 4.95
C LEU A 76 -6.30 -7.53 4.33
N SER A 77 -5.95 -6.33 4.82
CA SER A 77 -4.82 -5.55 4.27
C SER A 77 -3.47 -6.18 4.59
N THR A 78 -3.29 -6.70 5.81
CA THR A 78 -2.04 -7.34 6.23
C THR A 78 -1.88 -8.71 5.59
N SER A 79 -2.96 -9.49 5.46
CA SER A 79 -2.96 -10.74 4.67
C SER A 79 -2.53 -10.50 3.22
N ALA A 80 -3.12 -9.49 2.57
CA ALA A 80 -2.79 -9.14 1.18
C ALA A 80 -1.36 -8.58 1.04
N ARG A 81 -0.86 -7.85 2.05
CA ARG A 81 0.50 -7.30 2.08
C ARG A 81 1.56 -8.40 2.19
N HIS A 82 1.32 -9.39 3.03
CA HIS A 82 2.24 -10.51 3.25
C HIS A 82 2.02 -11.68 2.27
N GLY A 83 1.03 -11.57 1.36
CA GLY A 83 0.77 -12.58 0.34
C GLY A 83 0.31 -13.92 0.92
N VAL A 84 -0.41 -13.89 2.04
CA VAL A 84 -0.88 -15.11 2.73
C VAL A 84 -1.98 -15.78 1.92
N ASP A 85 -1.91 -17.10 1.81
CA ASP A 85 -2.94 -17.91 1.14
C ASP A 85 -4.21 -18.04 2.02
N GLY A 86 -5.34 -18.31 1.37
CA GLY A 86 -6.64 -18.39 2.06
C GLY A 86 -6.72 -19.51 3.09
N ASP A 87 -6.02 -20.64 2.88
CA ASP A 87 -6.02 -21.78 3.79
C ASP A 87 -5.21 -21.49 5.05
N THR A 88 -4.02 -20.89 4.90
CA THR A 88 -3.20 -20.42 6.02
C THR A 88 -3.93 -19.36 6.83
N LEU A 89 -4.52 -18.35 6.17
CA LEU A 89 -5.32 -17.33 6.86
C LEU A 89 -6.49 -17.95 7.64
N ASN A 90 -7.19 -18.92 7.06
CA ASN A 90 -8.31 -19.60 7.71
C ASN A 90 -7.87 -20.37 8.97
N ASN A 91 -6.70 -21.02 8.93
CA ASN A 91 -6.15 -21.72 10.09
C ASN A 91 -5.70 -20.74 11.18
N GLU A 92 -5.06 -19.64 10.80
CA GLU A 92 -4.59 -18.60 11.74
C GLU A 92 -5.76 -17.91 12.45
N LEU A 93 -6.82 -17.55 11.71
CA LEU A 93 -8.02 -16.96 12.30
C LEU A 93 -8.73 -17.92 13.28
N GLN A 94 -8.78 -19.21 12.96
CA GLN A 94 -9.34 -20.21 13.88
C GLN A 94 -8.50 -20.36 15.16
N GLN A 95 -7.16 -20.29 15.06
CA GLN A 95 -6.28 -20.28 16.24
C GLN A 95 -6.47 -19.04 17.12
N LEU A 96 -6.84 -17.90 16.52
CA LEU A 96 -7.19 -16.68 17.25
C LEU A 96 -8.55 -16.74 17.96
N GLY A 97 -9.38 -17.75 17.67
CA GLY A 97 -10.69 -17.94 18.30
C GLY A 97 -11.90 -17.62 17.41
N LEU A 98 -11.71 -17.35 16.11
CA LEU A 98 -12.84 -17.24 15.18
C LEU A 98 -13.47 -18.62 14.93
N PRO A 99 -14.80 -18.74 14.97
CA PRO A 99 -15.48 -19.96 14.56
C PRO A 99 -15.15 -20.30 13.10
N ARG A 100 -15.10 -21.60 12.80
CA ARG A 100 -14.72 -22.11 11.47
C ARG A 100 -15.57 -21.52 10.34
N GLU A 101 -16.87 -21.31 10.57
CA GLU A 101 -17.75 -20.71 9.57
C GLU A 101 -17.40 -19.26 9.24
N HIS A 102 -17.13 -18.46 10.27
CA HIS A 102 -16.73 -17.06 10.17
C HIS A 102 -15.39 -16.91 9.46
N ALA A 103 -14.40 -17.71 9.87
CA ALA A 103 -13.09 -17.74 9.23
C ALA A 103 -13.20 -18.14 7.75
N THR A 104 -13.98 -19.17 7.43
CA THR A 104 -14.21 -19.62 6.04
C THR A 104 -14.90 -18.53 5.21
N ALA A 105 -15.90 -17.83 5.77
CA ALA A 105 -16.62 -16.77 5.09
C ALA A 105 -15.71 -15.57 4.77
N LEU A 106 -14.87 -15.15 5.72
CA LEU A 106 -13.88 -14.09 5.51
C LEU A 106 -12.82 -14.50 4.48
N CYS A 107 -12.28 -15.71 4.61
CA CYS A 107 -11.23 -16.20 3.71
C CYS A 107 -11.71 -16.31 2.26
N ARG A 108 -12.97 -16.70 2.02
CA ARG A 108 -13.56 -16.67 0.67
C ARG A 108 -13.56 -15.26 0.07
N VAL A 109 -14.02 -14.27 0.82
CA VAL A 109 -14.04 -12.86 0.36
C VAL A 109 -12.62 -12.36 0.11
N TYR A 110 -11.67 -12.74 0.95
CA TYR A 110 -10.26 -12.43 0.75
C TYR A 110 -9.71 -13.08 -0.52
N SER A 111 -9.83 -14.40 -0.69
CA SER A 111 -9.32 -15.13 -1.85
C SER A 111 -9.87 -14.62 -3.17
N ASP A 112 -11.16 -14.26 -3.22
CA ASP A 112 -11.79 -13.68 -4.40
C ASP A 112 -11.18 -12.33 -4.81
N ASN A 113 -10.69 -11.55 -3.83
CA ASN A 113 -10.21 -10.18 -4.03
C ASN A 113 -8.71 -9.99 -3.76
N ALA A 114 -7.98 -11.02 -3.36
CA ALA A 114 -6.60 -10.92 -2.85
C ALA A 114 -5.66 -10.27 -3.86
N ASN A 115 -5.76 -10.68 -5.14
CA ASN A 115 -4.96 -10.11 -6.22
C ASN A 115 -5.27 -8.62 -6.46
N VAL A 116 -6.55 -8.24 -6.40
CA VAL A 116 -6.98 -6.86 -6.63
C VAL A 116 -6.56 -5.97 -5.47
N ILE A 117 -6.75 -6.43 -4.23
CA ILE A 117 -6.31 -5.73 -3.02
C ILE A 117 -4.80 -5.58 -3.03
N SER A 118 -4.04 -6.65 -3.30
CA SER A 118 -2.58 -6.60 -3.35
C SER A 118 -2.07 -5.64 -4.43
N ASN A 119 -2.67 -5.64 -5.62
CA ASN A 119 -2.32 -4.69 -6.69
C ASN A 119 -2.65 -3.24 -6.31
N THR A 120 -3.80 -3.01 -5.67
CA THR A 120 -4.20 -1.68 -5.21
C THR A 120 -3.27 -1.18 -4.11
N LEU A 121 -2.99 -2.02 -3.11
CA LEU A 121 -2.02 -1.72 -2.06
C LEU A 121 -0.61 -1.50 -2.64
N ARG A 122 -0.19 -2.25 -3.67
CA ARG A 122 1.09 -2.03 -4.38
C ARG A 122 1.11 -0.74 -5.20
N SER A 123 -0.05 -0.29 -5.69
CA SER A 123 -0.18 1.00 -6.37
C SER A 123 -0.14 2.19 -5.39
N GLN A 124 -0.65 2.00 -4.18
CA GLN A 124 -0.70 3.00 -3.11
C GLN A 124 0.55 2.98 -2.20
N SER A 125 1.25 1.85 -2.13
CA SER A 125 2.44 1.66 -1.30
C SER A 125 3.60 2.45 -1.91
N LEU A 126 4.14 3.38 -1.11
CA LEU A 126 5.33 4.21 -1.30
C LEU A 126 6.14 3.88 -2.56
N ARG A 127 5.67 4.34 -3.72
CA ARG A 127 6.55 4.45 -4.87
C ARG A 127 7.42 5.67 -4.62
N LEU A 128 8.72 5.52 -4.85
CA LEU A 128 9.61 6.67 -4.98
C LEU A 128 9.16 7.48 -6.20
N SER A 129 9.37 8.79 -6.18
CA SER A 129 9.19 9.61 -7.38
C SER A 129 9.98 8.99 -8.52
N ARG A 130 9.31 8.76 -9.64
CA ARG A 130 9.93 8.12 -10.81
C ARG A 130 10.36 9.17 -11.82
N LEU A 131 11.53 9.00 -12.42
CA LEU A 131 11.96 9.82 -13.54
C LEU A 131 11.13 9.44 -14.78
N LYS A 132 10.41 10.41 -15.33
CA LYS A 132 9.54 10.25 -16.51
C LYS A 132 10.26 10.62 -17.79
N ASP A 133 10.99 11.73 -17.78
CA ASP A 133 11.66 12.27 -18.96
C ASP A 133 12.92 13.03 -18.54
N VAL A 134 13.90 13.05 -19.45
CA VAL A 134 15.17 13.77 -19.29
C VAL A 134 15.40 14.61 -20.53
N GLN A 135 15.40 15.93 -20.33
CA GLN A 135 15.67 16.91 -21.36
C GLN A 135 17.04 17.54 -21.09
N TRP A 136 17.79 17.81 -22.13
CA TRP A 136 19.08 18.48 -22.00
C TRP A 136 19.23 19.56 -23.05
N ARG A 137 19.93 20.63 -22.68
CA ARG A 137 20.28 21.72 -23.58
C ARG A 137 21.66 22.24 -23.21
N MET A 138 22.49 22.46 -24.20
CA MET A 138 23.78 23.12 -24.02
C MET A 138 23.60 24.60 -24.32
N ASP A 139 23.95 25.45 -23.37
CA ASP A 139 23.96 26.89 -23.55
C ASP A 139 25.38 27.43 -23.37
N THR A 140 25.61 28.61 -23.90
CA THR A 140 26.89 29.31 -23.77
C THR A 140 26.66 30.54 -22.92
N VAL A 141 27.27 30.56 -21.74
CA VAL A 141 27.13 31.66 -20.79
C VAL A 141 28.38 32.53 -20.86
N LEU A 142 28.15 33.84 -20.87
CA LEU A 142 29.18 34.86 -20.98
C LEU A 142 29.54 35.30 -19.55
N MET A 143 30.65 34.80 -19.02
CA MET A 143 31.06 35.03 -17.62
C MET A 143 31.66 36.41 -17.42
N ASP A 144 32.65 36.80 -18.24
CA ASP A 144 33.43 38.03 -18.03
C ASP A 144 33.74 38.77 -19.35
N GLY A 145 32.71 39.22 -20.08
CA GLY A 145 32.82 40.10 -21.25
C GLY A 145 33.46 39.50 -22.52
N ASN A 146 34.37 38.52 -22.39
CA ASN A 146 35.18 37.95 -23.47
C ASN A 146 35.32 36.42 -23.40
N THR A 147 34.88 35.78 -22.30
CA THR A 147 35.00 34.33 -22.09
C THR A 147 33.63 33.68 -22.12
N MET A 148 33.42 32.84 -23.12
CA MET A 148 32.22 32.02 -23.32
C MET A 148 32.46 30.63 -22.75
N VAL A 149 31.69 30.24 -21.74
CA VAL A 149 31.78 28.91 -21.12
C VAL A 149 30.53 28.10 -21.48
N PRO A 150 30.69 26.86 -22.00
CA PRO A 150 29.55 25.98 -22.23
C PRO A 150 29.02 25.46 -20.88
N GLU A 151 27.72 25.64 -20.65
CA GLU A 151 27.01 25.13 -19.48
C GLU A 151 25.90 24.18 -19.95
N LEU A 152 25.81 22.99 -19.34
CA LEU A 152 24.77 22.02 -19.66
C LEU A 152 23.58 22.24 -18.72
N ARG A 153 22.41 22.51 -19.29
CA ARG A 153 21.15 22.50 -18.55
C ARG A 153 20.44 21.17 -18.71
N LEU A 154 20.19 20.50 -17.59
CA LEU A 154 19.42 19.27 -17.50
C LEU A 154 18.05 19.57 -16.89
N GLY A 155 16.99 19.15 -17.57
CA GLY A 155 15.62 19.16 -17.07
C GLY A 155 15.16 17.72 -16.79
N LEU A 156 14.96 17.40 -15.52
CA LEU A 156 14.46 16.09 -15.08
C LEU A 156 12.97 16.22 -14.76
N GLN A 157 12.12 15.47 -15.47
CA GLN A 157 10.71 15.38 -15.12
C GLN A 157 10.51 14.20 -14.18
N THR A 158 10.12 14.46 -12.94
CA THR A 158 9.78 13.41 -11.97
C THR A 158 8.27 13.36 -11.78
N VAL A 159 7.73 12.16 -11.57
CA VAL A 159 6.31 11.95 -11.27
C VAL A 159 6.20 11.48 -9.84
N GLU A 160 5.49 12.26 -9.04
CA GLU A 160 5.16 11.86 -7.69
C GLU A 160 3.98 10.87 -7.73
N PRO A 161 4.10 9.69 -7.12
CA PRO A 161 3.11 8.63 -7.26
C PRO A 161 1.87 8.80 -6.38
N SER A 162 1.96 9.58 -5.29
CA SER A 162 0.82 9.87 -4.40
C SER A 162 -0.14 10.90 -4.99
N SER A 163 0.39 11.92 -5.68
CA SER A 163 -0.40 13.02 -6.25
C SER A 163 -0.58 12.91 -7.77
N GLY A 164 0.24 12.10 -8.45
CA GLY A 164 0.32 12.06 -9.91
C GLY A 164 0.92 13.34 -10.52
N SER A 165 1.39 14.27 -9.68
CA SER A 165 1.95 15.54 -10.13
C SER A 165 3.30 15.35 -10.82
N VAL A 166 3.54 16.14 -11.86
CA VAL A 166 4.82 16.19 -12.57
C VAL A 166 5.61 17.35 -12.01
N GLN A 167 6.80 17.06 -11.47
CA GLN A 167 7.76 18.08 -11.06
C GLN A 167 8.89 18.15 -12.08
N ASN A 168 9.27 19.36 -12.46
CA ASN A 168 10.41 19.60 -13.33
C ASN A 168 11.57 20.15 -12.52
N VAL A 169 12.63 19.36 -12.37
CA VAL A 169 13.86 19.76 -11.70
C VAL A 169 14.85 20.23 -12.75
N GLN A 170 15.30 21.48 -12.67
CA GLN A 170 16.31 22.03 -13.56
C GLN A 170 17.65 22.09 -12.85
N LEU A 171 18.69 21.57 -13.50
CA LEU A 171 20.05 21.52 -13.00
C LEU A 171 20.96 22.15 -14.04
N ASN A 172 21.85 23.03 -13.59
CA ASN A 172 22.97 23.51 -14.40
C ASN A 172 24.20 22.70 -14.00
N VAL A 173 24.90 22.16 -14.99
CA VAL A 173 25.99 21.21 -14.79
C VAL A 173 27.16 21.63 -15.66
N ASP A 174 28.33 21.78 -15.02
CA ASP A 174 29.59 21.98 -15.73
C ASP A 174 30.20 20.64 -16.19
N ALA A 175 31.25 20.68 -17.03
CA ALA A 175 31.87 19.47 -17.56
C ALA A 175 32.43 18.55 -16.46
N SER A 176 32.95 19.10 -15.37
CA SER A 176 33.53 18.32 -14.27
C SER A 176 32.45 17.62 -13.43
N GLN A 177 31.35 18.33 -13.15
CA GLN A 177 30.17 17.82 -12.47
C GLN A 177 29.47 16.75 -13.29
N LEU A 178 29.41 16.90 -14.61
CA LEU A 178 28.84 15.88 -15.51
C LEU A 178 29.64 14.57 -15.47
N HIS A 179 30.98 14.67 -15.44
CA HIS A 179 31.84 13.50 -15.30
C HIS A 179 31.63 12.77 -13.98
N ILE A 180 31.46 13.50 -12.88
CA ILE A 180 31.15 12.93 -11.56
C ILE A 180 29.78 12.24 -11.59
N LEU A 181 28.75 12.93 -12.10
CA LEU A 181 27.40 12.39 -12.21
C LEU A 181 27.36 11.09 -13.03
N LEU A 182 28.08 11.05 -14.16
CA LEU A 182 28.17 9.85 -14.99
C LEU A 182 28.86 8.69 -14.26
N ALA A 183 29.92 8.96 -13.49
CA ALA A 183 30.63 7.93 -12.73
C ALA A 183 29.74 7.34 -11.64
N ASP A 184 28.99 8.18 -10.91
CA ASP A 184 28.07 7.73 -9.87
C ASP A 184 26.87 6.97 -10.42
N LEU A 185 26.30 7.41 -11.54
CA LEU A 185 25.21 6.68 -12.21
C LEU A 185 25.66 5.31 -12.70
N LYS A 186 26.87 5.18 -13.25
CA LYS A 186 27.45 3.89 -13.64
C LYS A 186 27.68 2.98 -12.44
N ARG A 187 28.16 3.53 -11.31
CA ARG A 187 28.32 2.77 -10.06
C ARG A 187 26.98 2.25 -9.56
N ALA A 188 25.95 3.09 -9.55
CA ALA A 188 24.60 2.69 -9.17
C ALA A 188 24.05 1.59 -10.09
N ALA A 189 24.23 1.71 -11.40
CA ALA A 189 23.82 0.68 -12.36
C ALA A 189 24.49 -0.67 -12.08
N SER A 190 25.81 -0.67 -11.81
CA SER A 190 26.55 -1.90 -11.48
C SER A 190 26.09 -2.56 -10.18
N ILE A 191 25.54 -1.81 -9.21
CA ILE A 191 24.98 -2.36 -7.97
C ILE A 191 23.57 -2.91 -8.20
N MET A 192 22.84 -2.37 -9.19
CA MET A 192 21.47 -2.78 -9.51
C MET A 192 21.36 -3.95 -10.50
N GLU A 193 22.34 -4.15 -11.38
CA GLU A 193 22.39 -5.30 -12.32
C GLU A 193 22.49 -6.71 -11.69
N PRO A 194 23.07 -6.93 -10.48
CA PRO A 194 23.10 -8.26 -9.86
C PRO A 194 21.83 -8.65 -9.08
N LEU A 195 20.73 -7.89 -9.18
CA LEU A 195 19.41 -8.19 -8.60
C LEU A 195 18.43 -8.71 -9.65
#